data_AF-A0A9E5VWK6-F1
#
_entry.id   AF-A0A9E5VWK6-F1
#
_cell.length_a   1.000
_cell.length_b   1.000
_cell.length_c   1.000
_cell.angle_alpha   90.00
_cell.angle_beta   90.00
_cell.angle_gamma   90.00
#
_symmetry.space_group_name_H-M   'P 1'
#
loop_
_entity.id
_entity.type
_entity.pdbx_description
1 polymer ?
#
loop_
_entity_poly.entity_id
_entity_poly.type
_entity_poly.pdbx_seq_one_letter_code
_entity_poly.pdbx_strand_id
1 'polypeptide(L)'
;MKTDLIAKGHVKTDKVDAGAREAKALARAWKDDYNLRRPHSALGYRTPAEHAAATAWAASGLGSLAPSHPTPLADETLIALGA
;
A
#
# COMPACT_ATOMS: atom_id res chain seq x y z
N MET A 1 -12.93 60.97 -8.66
CA MET A 1 -14.03 60.13 -9.17
C MET A 1 -13.57 58.68 -9.13
N LYS A 2 -14.48 57.82 -8.64
CA LYS A 2 -14.44 56.37 -8.38
C LYS A 2 -13.72 55.52 -9.44
N THR A 3 -13.22 54.29 -9.25
CA THR A 3 -12.73 53.39 -8.18
C THR A 3 -12.31 52.12 -8.98
N ASP A 4 -11.47 51.24 -8.41
CA ASP A 4 -11.32 49.80 -8.74
C ASP A 4 -10.60 49.43 -10.07
N LEU A 5 -9.34 49.00 -10.06
CA LEU A 5 -8.85 47.70 -9.56
C LEU A 5 -9.63 46.51 -10.13
N ILE A 6 -9.57 46.33 -11.45
CA ILE A 6 -10.11 45.13 -12.11
C ILE A 6 -9.23 43.92 -11.80
N ALA A 7 -9.67 43.17 -10.79
CA ALA A 7 -9.15 41.87 -10.40
C ALA A 7 -9.05 40.96 -11.63
N LYS A 8 -7.83 40.58 -11.97
CA LYS A 8 -7.53 39.60 -13.02
C LYS A 8 -8.00 38.23 -12.51
N GLY A 9 -9.22 37.86 -12.87
CA GLY A 9 -9.83 36.59 -12.49
C GLY A 9 -9.00 35.42 -13.03
N HIS A 10 -8.46 34.61 -12.12
CA HIS A 10 -7.90 33.30 -12.42
C HIS A 10 -8.99 32.43 -13.08
N VAL A 11 -8.77 32.00 -14.32
CA VAL A 11 -9.62 31.04 -15.02
C VAL A 11 -9.59 29.72 -14.25
N LYS A 12 -10.77 29.21 -13.95
CA LYS A 12 -11.07 28.10 -13.05
C LYS A 12 -10.52 26.77 -13.58
N THR A 13 -9.72 26.09 -12.77
CA THR A 13 -9.04 24.79 -13.01
C THR A 13 -9.97 23.57 -12.99
N ASP A 14 -11.24 23.73 -13.36
CA ASP A 14 -12.30 22.74 -13.18
C ASP A 14 -11.96 21.35 -13.78
N LYS A 15 -11.32 21.34 -14.96
CA LYS A 15 -10.87 20.13 -15.65
C LYS A 15 -9.76 19.36 -14.91
N VAL A 16 -8.83 20.08 -14.28
CA VAL A 16 -7.68 19.49 -13.58
C VAL A 16 -8.16 18.84 -12.29
N ASP A 17 -9.08 19.51 -11.58
CA ASP A 17 -9.69 18.98 -10.36
C ASP A 17 -10.54 17.74 -10.64
N ALA A 18 -11.29 17.73 -11.75
CA ALA A 18 -12.04 16.55 -12.21
C ALA A 18 -11.12 15.35 -12.49
N GLY A 19 -10.04 15.55 -13.25
CA GLY A 19 -9.06 14.48 -13.54
C GLY A 19 -8.35 13.95 -12.29
N ALA A 20 -8.03 14.82 -11.32
CA ALA A 20 -7.43 14.40 -10.06
C ALA A 20 -8.36 13.54 -9.20
N ARG A 21 -9.68 13.81 -9.23
CA ARG A 21 -10.68 12.99 -8.52
C ARG A 21 -10.82 11.62 -9.15
N GLU A 22 -10.88 11.55 -10.48
CA GLU A 22 -10.96 10.29 -11.22
C GLU A 22 -9.71 9.43 -10.99
N ALA A 23 -8.52 10.02 -11.07
CA ALA A 23 -7.26 9.31 -10.81
C ALA A 23 -7.23 8.70 -9.39
N LYS A 24 -7.69 9.44 -8.37
CA LYS A 24 -7.80 8.91 -6.99
C LYS A 24 -8.79 7.75 -6.89
N ALA A 25 -9.92 7.82 -7.60
CA ALA A 25 -10.91 6.75 -7.62
C ALA A 25 -10.34 5.47 -8.24
N LEU A 26 -9.66 5.60 -9.39
CA LEU A 26 -8.99 4.47 -10.06
C LEU A 26 -7.89 3.87 -9.19
N ALA A 27 -7.05 4.70 -8.55
CA ALA A 27 -6.01 4.24 -7.66
C ALA A 27 -6.58 3.45 -6.46
N ARG A 28 -7.68 3.92 -5.87
CA ARG A 28 -8.38 3.19 -4.81
C ARG A 28 -8.93 1.86 -5.32
N ALA A 29 -9.61 1.86 -6.46
CA ALA A 29 -10.18 0.65 -7.04
C ALA A 29 -9.10 -0.41 -7.33
N TRP A 30 -7.96 0.01 -7.87
CA TRP A 30 -6.82 -0.86 -8.10
C TRP A 30 -6.22 -1.40 -6.80
N LYS A 31 -6.03 -0.53 -5.80
CA LYS A 31 -5.52 -0.94 -4.48
C LYS A 31 -6.42 -1.99 -3.84
N ASP A 32 -7.73 -1.81 -3.93
CA ASP A 32 -8.71 -2.73 -3.35
C ASP A 32 -8.72 -4.07 -4.13
N ASP A 33 -8.60 -4.06 -5.46
CA ASP A 33 -8.44 -5.27 -6.29
C ASP A 33 -7.20 -6.09 -5.87
N TYR A 34 -6.06 -5.41 -5.80
CA TYR A 34 -4.79 -6.05 -5.48
C TYR A 34 -4.79 -6.66 -4.08
N ASN A 35 -5.23 -5.89 -3.08
CA ASN A 35 -5.12 -6.32 -1.68
C ASN A 35 -6.18 -7.34 -1.27
N LEU A 36 -7.35 -7.34 -1.90
CA LEU A 36 -8.51 -8.12 -1.43
C LEU A 36 -8.95 -9.23 -2.38
N ARG A 37 -8.59 -9.18 -3.67
CA ARG A 37 -9.16 -10.10 -4.67
C ARG A 37 -8.14 -10.96 -5.40
N ARG A 38 -6.86 -10.57 -5.42
CA ARG A 38 -5.83 -11.32 -6.14
C ARG A 38 -5.01 -12.22 -5.21
N PRO A 39 -5.06 -13.56 -5.39
CA PRO A 39 -4.14 -14.45 -4.72
C PRO A 39 -2.74 -14.36 -5.35
N HIS A 40 -1.71 -14.35 -4.51
CA HIS A 40 -0.31 -14.23 -4.94
C HIS A 40 0.49 -15.47 -4.53
N SER A 41 1.29 -16.02 -5.44
CA SER A 41 2.10 -17.22 -5.18
C SER A 41 3.10 -17.02 -4.04
N ALA A 42 3.72 -15.84 -3.95
CA ALA A 42 4.63 -15.47 -2.86
C ALA A 42 3.98 -15.46 -1.47
N LEU A 43 2.65 -15.35 -1.41
CA LEU A 43 1.86 -15.37 -0.16
C LEU A 43 1.17 -16.73 0.07
N GLY A 44 1.60 -17.77 -0.66
CA GLY A 44 0.98 -19.09 -0.59
C GLY A 44 -0.42 -19.13 -1.21
N TYR A 45 -0.62 -18.40 -2.33
CA TYR A 45 -1.91 -18.23 -3.01
C TYR A 45 -2.99 -17.53 -2.15
N ARG A 46 -2.58 -16.71 -1.19
CA ARG A 46 -3.46 -15.82 -0.43
C ARG A 46 -3.41 -14.40 -0.96
N THR A 47 -4.45 -13.63 -0.67
CA THR A 47 -4.46 -12.19 -0.87
C THR A 47 -3.57 -11.49 0.18
N PRO A 48 -3.05 -10.29 -0.11
CA PRO A 48 -2.29 -9.52 0.87
C PRO A 48 -3.04 -9.28 2.18
N ALA A 49 -4.36 -9.03 2.12
CA ALA A 49 -5.17 -8.83 3.33
C ALA A 49 -5.31 -10.10 4.17
N GLU A 50 -5.52 -11.26 3.55
CA GLU A 50 -5.58 -12.55 4.27
C GLU A 50 -4.24 -12.87 4.93
N HIS A 51 -3.14 -12.63 4.22
CA HIS A 51 -1.81 -12.83 4.78
C HIS A 51 -1.57 -11.91 5.98
N ALA A 52 -1.91 -10.62 5.88
CA ALA A 52 -1.79 -9.67 6.99
C ALA A 52 -2.67 -10.04 8.20
N ALA A 53 -3.88 -10.56 7.98
CA ALA A 53 -4.73 -11.05 9.05
C ALA A 53 -4.12 -12.26 9.76
N ALA A 54 -3.54 -13.20 8.99
CA ALA A 54 -2.87 -14.37 9.54
C ALA A 54 -1.62 -14.00 10.35
N THR A 55 -0.82 -13.03 9.89
CA THR A 55 0.36 -12.55 10.65
C THR A 55 -0.04 -11.78 11.90
N ALA A 56 -1.09 -10.95 11.83
CA ALA A 56 -1.62 -10.24 12.99
C ALA A 56 -2.17 -11.22 14.05
N TRP A 57 -2.83 -12.30 13.62
CA TRP A 57 -3.26 -13.39 14.51
C TRP A 57 -2.07 -14.05 15.21
N ALA A 58 -1.02 -14.41 14.45
CA ALA A 58 0.19 -15.00 15.01
C ALA A 58 0.89 -14.08 16.03
N ALA A 59 0.95 -12.77 15.74
CA ALA A 59 1.52 -11.77 16.63
C ALA A 59 0.70 -11.53 17.91
N SER A 60 -0.61 -11.81 17.88
CA SER A 60 -1.51 -11.60 19.03
C SER A 60 -1.35 -12.66 20.14
N GLY A 61 -0.39 -13.59 20.03
CA GLY A 61 -0.05 -14.57 21.07
C GLY A 61 -1.07 -15.71 21.27
N LEU A 62 -2.31 -15.54 20.81
CA LEU A 62 -3.37 -16.56 20.85
C LEU A 62 -3.16 -17.72 19.85
N GLY A 63 -2.19 -17.60 18.93
CA GLY A 63 -1.85 -18.62 17.93
C GLY A 63 -0.51 -19.32 18.13
N SER A 64 0.24 -19.03 19.21
CA SER A 64 1.59 -19.57 19.38
C SER A 64 1.58 -20.94 20.06
N LEU A 65 1.46 -21.99 19.25
CA LEU A 65 2.08 -23.29 19.53
C LEU A 65 3.29 -23.39 18.59
N ALA A 66 4.39 -22.72 18.94
CA ALA A 66 5.62 -22.84 18.17
C ALA A 66 6.19 -24.26 18.35
N PRO A 67 6.34 -25.08 17.29
CA PRO A 67 7.25 -26.20 17.36
C PRO A 67 8.67 -25.64 17.54
N SER A 68 9.32 -26.05 18.62
CA SER A 68 10.72 -25.77 18.90
C SER A 68 11.59 -26.35 17.77
N HIS A 69 11.88 -25.55 16.75
CA HIS A 69 12.97 -25.86 15.83
C HIS A 69 14.28 -25.39 16.49
N PRO A 70 15.26 -26.28 16.73
CA PRO A 70 16.58 -25.85 17.14
C PRO A 70 17.19 -25.01 16.00
N THR A 71 17.65 -23.81 16.32
CA THR A 71 18.46 -22.96 15.45
C THR A 71 19.81 -23.65 15.17
N PRO A 72 20.15 -24.04 13.93
CA PRO A 72 21.55 -24.22 13.57
C PRO A 72 22.19 -22.84 13.33
N LEU A 73 23.27 -22.63 14.07
CA LEU A 73 24.19 -21.50 13.99
C LEU A 73 24.88 -21.47 12.60
N ALA A 74 24.73 -20.33 11.92
CA ALA A 74 25.55 -19.77 10.82
C ALA A 74 25.70 -20.56 9.50
N ASP A 75 25.32 -19.90 8.39
CA ASP A 75 26.28 -19.66 7.31
C ASP A 75 25.99 -18.30 6.67
N GLU A 76 27.01 -17.45 6.62
CA GLU A 76 26.96 -16.09 6.09
C GLU A 76 26.97 -16.12 4.56
N THR A 77 25.98 -15.51 3.92
CA THR A 77 26.10 -15.19 2.48
C THR A 77 25.90 -13.70 2.26
N LEU A 78 27.05 -13.03 2.18
CA LEU A 78 27.30 -11.75 1.54
C LEU A 78 26.35 -11.42 0.38
N ILE A 79 25.68 -10.28 0.46
CA ILE A 79 25.44 -9.43 -0.72
C ILE A 79 25.98 -8.04 -0.39
N ALA A 80 27.22 -7.80 -0.81
CA ALA A 80 27.77 -6.47 -0.98
C ALA A 80 27.77 -6.15 -2.49
N LEU A 81 27.03 -5.10 -2.89
CA LEU A 81 27.48 -4.08 -3.83
C LEU A 81 26.40 -2.97 -3.94
N GLY A 82 26.75 -1.74 -3.57
CA GLY A 82 25.93 -0.56 -3.90
C GLY A 82 25.97 0.63 -2.95
N ALA A 83 27.16 1.14 -2.59
CA ALA A 83 27.45 2.57 -2.37
C ALA A 83 28.94 2.75 -2.03
#